data_AF-A0A0L0T4Z1-F1
#
_entry.id   AF-A0A0L0T4Z1-F1
#
_cell.length_a   1.000
_cell.length_b   1.000
_cell.length_c   1.000
_cell.angle_alpha   90.00
_cell.angle_beta   90.00
_cell.angle_gamma   90.00
#
_symmetry.space_group_name_H-M   'P 1'
#
loop_
_entity.id
_entity.type
_entity.pdbx_description
1 polymer ?
#
loop_
_entity_poly.entity_id
_entity_poly.type
_entity_poly.pdbx_seq_one_letter_code
_entity_poly.pdbx_strand_id
1 'polypeptide(L)'
;MSRAMLKVGLIPSPNSERVVFCSEPMAGLLYKAISSDSRTRVQRNDPILMVDMGGGTVDLTAMRMGGNGFDELVPGLGSSCGLTMLDEQFLAMFRRAVGPTIYDQVLAEHPKLKLQVLRDWEVCKT
;
A
#
# COMPACT_ATOMS: atom_id res chain seq x y z
N MET A 1 2.83 -6.92 -14.25
CA MET A 1 1.95 -7.98 -13.68
C MET A 1 1.69 -9.15 -14.61
N SER A 2 1.30 -8.98 -15.88
CA SER A 2 0.98 -10.11 -16.79
C SER A 2 2.09 -11.16 -16.93
N ARG A 3 3.37 -10.74 -16.98
CA ARG A 3 4.52 -11.67 -17.00
C ARG A 3 4.62 -12.52 -15.73
N ALA A 4 4.29 -11.97 -14.56
CA ALA A 4 4.29 -12.71 -13.31
C ALA A 4 3.16 -13.75 -13.30
N MET A 5 1.96 -13.36 -13.75
CA MET A 5 0.80 -14.25 -13.87
C MET A 5 1.05 -15.41 -14.84
N LEU A 6 1.72 -15.14 -15.97
CA LEU A 6 2.12 -16.19 -16.92
C LEU A 6 3.09 -17.18 -16.27
N LYS A 7 4.09 -16.69 -15.53
CA LYS A 7 5.09 -17.55 -14.86
C LYS A 7 4.47 -18.53 -13.88
N VAL A 8 3.37 -18.16 -13.22
CA VAL A 8 2.65 -19.02 -12.28
C VAL A 8 1.49 -19.79 -12.93
N GLY A 9 1.33 -19.72 -14.25
CA GLY A 9 0.31 -20.47 -15.00
C GLY A 9 -1.13 -19.94 -14.85
N LEU A 10 -1.32 -18.72 -14.34
CA LEU A 10 -2.66 -18.13 -14.18
C LEU A 10 -3.27 -17.67 -15.51
N ILE A 11 -2.43 -17.32 -16.49
CA ILE A 11 -2.87 -16.95 -17.84
C ILE A 11 -2.09 -17.75 -18.89
N PRO A 12 -2.72 -18.11 -20.02
CA PRO A 12 -2.09 -18.88 -21.08
C PRO A 12 -1.10 -18.05 -21.93
N SER A 13 -1.25 -16.72 -21.95
CA SER A 13 -0.40 -15.81 -22.72
C SER A 13 -0.38 -14.41 -22.09
N PRO A 14 0.64 -13.56 -22.36
CA PRO A 14 0.72 -12.20 -21.82
C PRO A 14 -0.44 -11.28 -22.21
N ASN A 15 -1.07 -11.54 -23.37
CA ASN A 15 -2.17 -10.76 -23.94
C ASN A 15 -3.51 -11.47 -23.76
N SER A 16 -3.66 -12.28 -22.71
CA SER A 16 -4.90 -13.01 -22.47
C SER A 16 -6.03 -12.03 -22.13
N GLU A 17 -7.13 -12.08 -22.89
CA GLU A 17 -8.36 -11.30 -22.64
C GLU A 17 -9.12 -11.75 -21.38
N ARG A 18 -8.68 -12.84 -20.72
CA ARG A 18 -9.29 -13.36 -19.49
C ARG A 18 -8.97 -12.50 -18.25
N VAL A 19 -8.13 -11.49 -18.39
CA VAL A 19 -7.68 -10.62 -17.30
C VAL A 19 -7.92 -9.17 -17.66
N VAL A 20 -8.60 -8.46 -16.77
CA VAL A 20 -8.75 -7.01 -16.83
C VAL A 20 -7.97 -6.43 -15.65
N PHE A 21 -7.04 -5.52 -15.94
CA PHE A 21 -6.33 -4.78 -14.89
C PHE A 21 -7.17 -3.62 -14.41
N CYS A 22 -7.17 -3.44 -13.09
CA CYS A 22 -7.81 -2.34 -12.40
C CYS A 22 -6.73 -1.63 -11.58
N SER A 23 -6.72 -0.30 -11.58
CA SER A 23 -5.85 0.46 -10.68
C SER A 23 -6.36 0.34 -9.23
N GLU A 24 -5.46 0.45 -8.26
CA GLU A 24 -5.82 0.47 -6.82
C GLU A 24 -6.90 1.50 -6.47
N PRO A 25 -6.82 2.79 -6.89
CA PRO A 25 -7.88 3.74 -6.61
C PRO A 25 -9.23 3.35 -7.23
N MET A 26 -9.23 2.76 -8.44
CA MET A 26 -10.45 2.27 -9.07
C MET A 26 -11.03 1.07 -8.30
N ALA A 27 -10.19 0.14 -7.85
CA ALA A 27 -10.64 -1.01 -7.06
C ALA A 27 -11.30 -0.57 -5.74
N GLY A 28 -10.71 0.39 -5.02
CA GLY A 28 -11.29 0.96 -3.80
C GLY A 28 -12.63 1.65 -4.04
N LEU A 29 -12.74 2.43 -5.12
CA LEU A 29 -13.99 3.11 -5.49
C LEU A 29 -15.08 2.16 -5.96
N LEU A 30 -14.73 1.11 -6.72
CA LEU A 30 -15.67 0.06 -7.12
C LEU A 30 -16.22 -0.66 -5.89
N TYR A 31 -15.35 -1.04 -4.94
CA TYR A 31 -15.78 -1.62 -3.67
C TYR A 31 -16.75 -0.70 -2.93
N LYS A 32 -16.45 0.61 -2.86
CA LYS A 32 -17.33 1.56 -2.20
C LYS A 32 -18.67 1.75 -2.91
N ALA A 33 -18.67 1.72 -4.25
CA ALA A 33 -19.88 1.86 -5.05
C ALA A 33 -20.82 0.64 -4.95
N ILE A 34 -20.28 -0.57 -4.76
CA ILE A 34 -21.08 -1.80 -4.59
C ILE A 34 -21.41 -2.10 -3.12
N SER A 35 -20.66 -1.53 -2.17
CA SER A 35 -20.87 -1.73 -0.73
C SER A 35 -22.12 -0.98 -0.24
N SER A 36 -22.83 -1.55 0.74
CA SER A 36 -23.97 -0.93 1.42
C SER A 36 -23.56 0.11 2.48
N ASP A 37 -22.26 0.34 2.67
CA ASP A 37 -21.73 1.29 3.64
C ASP A 37 -22.03 2.74 3.24
N SER A 38 -22.96 3.38 3.95
CA SER A 38 -23.45 4.73 3.69
C SER A 38 -22.53 5.87 4.16
N ARG A 39 -21.41 5.57 4.84
CA ARG A 39 -20.52 6.60 5.42
C ARG A 39 -19.90 7.55 4.39
N THR A 40 -19.83 7.14 3.12
CA THR A 40 -19.27 7.96 2.03
C THR A 40 -20.08 7.68 0.78
N ARG A 41 -20.97 8.60 0.41
CA ARG A 41 -21.77 8.44 -0.80
C ARG A 41 -20.96 8.94 -1.99
N VAL A 42 -20.53 8.03 -2.83
CA VAL A 42 -19.94 8.36 -4.12
C VAL A 42 -21.05 8.84 -5.05
N GLN A 43 -21.11 10.14 -5.34
CA GLN A 43 -22.08 10.67 -6.30
C GLN A 43 -21.46 10.80 -7.68
N ARG A 44 -22.30 10.73 -8.70
CA ARG A 44 -21.88 10.97 -10.08
C ARG A 44 -21.38 12.41 -10.20
N ASN A 45 -20.27 12.59 -10.92
CA ASN A 45 -19.60 13.86 -11.16
C ASN A 45 -18.90 14.53 -9.96
N ASP A 46 -19.05 14.03 -8.74
CA ASP A 46 -18.29 14.56 -7.60
C ASP A 46 -16.80 14.16 -7.73
N PRO A 47 -15.87 15.11 -7.50
CA PRO A 47 -14.46 14.79 -7.40
C PRO A 47 -14.18 14.05 -6.08
N ILE A 48 -13.39 12.99 -6.16
CA ILE A 48 -13.03 12.13 -5.03
C ILE A 48 -11.52 12.04 -4.98
N LEU A 49 -10.92 12.41 -3.86
CA LEU A 49 -9.50 12.16 -3.62
C LEU A 49 -9.35 10.77 -2.99
N MET A 50 -8.76 9.85 -3.74
CA MET A 50 -8.30 8.57 -3.22
C MET A 50 -6.92 8.74 -2.61
N VAL A 51 -6.77 8.21 -1.40
CA VAL A 51 -5.53 8.25 -0.63
C VAL A 51 -5.16 6.82 -0.27
N ASP A 52 -4.18 6.28 -0.98
CA ASP A 52 -3.63 4.95 -0.72
C ASP A 52 -2.34 5.11 0.08
N MET A 53 -2.35 4.64 1.33
CA MET A 53 -1.21 4.69 2.25
C MET A 53 -0.72 3.28 2.50
N GLY A 54 0.09 2.78 1.56
CA GLY A 54 0.69 1.46 1.63
C GLY A 54 1.90 1.39 2.56
N GLY A 55 2.51 0.19 2.58
CA GLY A 55 3.76 -0.03 3.31
C GLY A 55 4.95 0.71 2.70
N GLY A 56 5.08 0.70 1.38
CA GLY A 56 6.22 1.33 0.68
C GLY A 56 5.92 2.70 0.09
N THR A 57 4.69 2.91 -0.39
CA THR A 57 4.29 4.13 -1.12
C THR A 57 3.06 4.77 -0.49
N VAL A 58 2.94 6.08 -0.73
CA VAL A 58 1.69 6.81 -0.54
C VAL A 58 1.33 7.41 -1.89
N ASP A 59 0.14 7.09 -2.37
CA ASP A 59 -0.36 7.46 -3.69
C ASP A 59 -1.68 8.24 -3.54
N LEU A 60 -1.72 9.44 -4.13
CA LEU A 60 -2.86 10.34 -4.15
C LEU A 60 -3.42 10.40 -5.57
N THR A 61 -4.69 10.04 -5.74
CA THR A 61 -5.33 10.06 -7.06
C THR A 61 -6.67 10.79 -6.98
N ALA A 62 -6.85 11.83 -7.79
CA ALA A 62 -8.13 12.51 -7.93
C ALA A 62 -8.97 11.78 -8.98
N MET A 63 -10.11 11.26 -8.58
CA MET A 63 -11.01 10.43 -9.38
C MET A 63 -12.39 11.07 -9.48
N ARG A 64 -13.19 10.66 -10.45
CA ARG A 64 -14.60 11.04 -10.57
C ARG A 64 -15.40 9.90 -11.17
N MET A 65 -16.63 9.70 -10.68
CA MET A 65 -17.57 8.79 -11.32
C MET A 65 -18.17 9.46 -12.57
N GLY A 66 -17.72 9.01 -13.74
CA GLY A 66 -18.20 9.41 -15.06
C GLY A 66 -19.35 8.54 -15.58
N GLY A 67 -19.54 8.55 -16.90
CA GLY A 67 -20.60 7.77 -17.56
C GLY A 67 -20.29 6.27 -17.61
N ASN A 68 -19.02 5.90 -17.75
CA ASN A 68 -18.56 4.53 -17.98
C ASN A 68 -17.77 3.94 -16.80
N GLY A 69 -17.79 4.58 -15.63
CA GLY A 69 -17.04 4.13 -14.46
C GLY A 69 -16.33 5.27 -13.75
N PHE A 70 -15.12 5.01 -13.29
CA PHE A 70 -14.28 5.99 -12.59
C PHE A 70 -13.11 6.42 -13.46
N ASP A 71 -12.98 7.73 -13.63
CA ASP A 71 -11.91 8.35 -14.41
C ASP A 71 -11.01 9.19 -13.51
N GLU A 72 -9.71 9.13 -13.77
CA GLU A 72 -8.71 9.98 -13.14
C GLU A 72 -8.80 11.41 -13.73
N LEU A 73 -8.81 12.41 -12.86
CA LEU A 73 -9.02 13.82 -13.23
C LEU A 73 -7.71 14.49 -13.65
N VAL A 74 -6.62 14.13 -12.98
CA VAL A 74 -5.26 14.63 -13.18
C VAL A 74 -4.29 13.51 -12.86
N PRO A 75 -3.08 13.48 -13.46
CA PRO A 75 -2.09 12.46 -13.13
C PRO A 75 -1.85 12.39 -11.61
N GLY A 76 -1.90 11.17 -11.08
CA GLY A 76 -1.72 10.88 -9.66
C GLY A 76 -0.33 11.25 -9.17
N LEU A 77 -0.25 11.49 -7.87
CA LEU A 77 0.99 11.81 -7.17
C LEU A 77 1.36 10.66 -6.25
N GLY A 78 2.54 10.07 -6.46
CA GLY A 78 3.05 8.98 -5.65
C GLY A 78 4.45 9.27 -5.11
N SER A 79 4.73 8.81 -3.90
CA SER A 79 6.08 8.87 -3.33
C SER A 79 6.38 7.65 -2.49
N SER A 80 7.66 7.24 -2.44
CA SER A 80 8.14 6.18 -1.55
C SER A 80 8.23 6.72 -0.12
N CYS A 81 7.09 6.89 0.54
CA CYS A 81 7.00 7.39 1.92
C CYS A 81 5.95 6.65 2.77
N GLY A 82 5.76 5.35 2.50
CA GLY A 82 4.82 4.51 3.23
C GLY A 82 5.29 4.12 4.65
N LEU A 83 4.51 3.25 5.30
CA LEU A 83 4.71 2.83 6.69
C LEU A 83 6.08 2.19 6.98
N THR A 84 6.80 1.64 6.00
CA THR A 84 8.16 1.10 6.21
C THR A 84 9.12 2.18 6.69
N MET A 85 8.90 3.45 6.34
CA MET A 85 9.67 4.56 6.91
C MET A 85 9.43 4.72 8.41
N LEU A 86 8.20 4.46 8.88
CA LEU A 86 7.89 4.49 10.30
C LEU A 86 8.65 3.38 11.05
N ASP A 87 8.79 2.20 10.43
CA ASP A 87 9.55 1.09 11.00
C ASP A 87 11.04 1.43 11.13
N GLU A 88 11.61 2.14 10.15
CA GLU A 88 12.98 2.66 10.23
C GLU A 88 13.14 3.68 11.37
N GLN A 89 12.19 4.61 11.52
CA GLN A 89 12.22 5.59 12.61
C GLN A 89 12.06 4.93 13.98
N PHE A 90 11.20 3.92 14.08
CA PHE A 90 11.06 3.12 15.28
C PHE A 90 12.38 2.42 15.64
N LEU A 91 13.04 1.76 14.69
CA LEU A 91 14.34 1.12 14.94
C LEU A 91 15.41 2.12 15.36
N ALA A 92 15.47 3.31 14.75
CA ALA A 92 16.40 4.35 15.13
C ALA A 92 16.14 4.87 16.55
N MET A 93 14.87 5.04 16.92
CA MET A 93 14.46 5.42 18.27
C MET A 93 14.78 4.32 19.30
N PHE A 94 14.47 3.06 18.98
CA PHE A 94 14.75 1.90 19.84
C PHE A 94 16.26 1.71 20.06
N ARG A 95 17.08 1.84 19.01
CA ARG A 95 18.55 1.84 19.11
C ARG A 95 19.07 2.93 20.04
N ARG A 96 18.51 4.15 19.96
CA ARG A 96 18.86 5.26 20.86
C ARG A 96 18.46 4.97 22.30
N ALA A 97 17.29 4.37 22.53
CA ALA A 97 16.78 4.07 23.86
C ALA A 97 17.58 2.97 24.57
N VAL A 98 17.95 1.90 23.85
CA VAL A 98 18.78 0.79 24.38
C VAL A 98 20.23 1.21 24.61
N GLY A 99 20.72 2.17 23.80
CA GLY A 99 22.13 2.54 23.76
C GLY A 99 22.79 1.96 22.49
N PRO A 100 23.33 2.82 21.60
CA PRO A 100 23.91 2.42 20.32
C PRO A 100 24.89 1.24 20.39
N THR A 101 25.84 1.27 21.33
CA THR A 101 26.88 0.25 21.46
C THR A 101 26.31 -1.12 21.81
N ILE A 102 25.41 -1.17 22.80
CA ILE A 102 24.78 -2.42 23.26
C ILE A 102 23.89 -2.97 22.15
N TYR A 103 23.08 -2.11 21.53
CA TYR A 103 22.19 -2.49 20.45
C TYR A 103 22.95 -3.11 19.26
N ASP A 104 24.01 -2.44 18.79
CA ASP A 104 24.79 -2.91 17.64
C ASP A 104 25.52 -4.22 17.95
N GLN A 105 26.08 -4.37 19.16
CA GLN A 105 26.72 -5.61 19.59
C GLN A 105 25.73 -6.78 19.61
N VAL A 106 24.57 -6.59 20.24
CA VAL A 106 23.53 -7.63 20.33
C VAL A 106 23.02 -8.03 18.94
N LEU A 107 22.85 -7.08 18.02
CA LEU A 107 22.43 -7.40 16.65
C LEU A 107 23.53 -8.06 15.82
N ALA A 108 24.80 -7.79 16.09
CA ALA A 108 25.91 -8.48 15.44
C ALA A 108 25.97 -9.96 15.87
N GLU A 109 25.76 -10.24 17.16
CA GLU A 109 25.74 -11.59 17.71
C GLU A 109 24.43 -12.34 17.35
N HIS A 110 23.31 -11.62 17.30
CA HIS A 110 21.98 -12.19 17.13
C HIS A 110 21.13 -11.41 16.10
N PRO A 111 21.45 -11.49 14.80
CA PRO A 111 20.81 -10.68 13.74
C PRO A 111 19.30 -10.93 13.61
N LYS A 112 18.81 -12.10 14.05
CA LYS A 112 17.38 -12.44 14.04
C LYS A 112 16.55 -11.59 15.02
N LEU A 113 17.16 -11.03 16.07
CA LEU A 113 16.46 -10.19 17.05
C LEU A 113 15.88 -8.94 16.40
N LYS A 114 16.57 -8.37 15.39
CA LYS A 114 16.04 -7.23 14.63
C LYS A 114 14.69 -7.55 13.98
N LEU A 115 14.58 -8.74 13.39
CA LEU A 115 13.33 -9.20 12.75
C LEU A 115 12.23 -9.47 13.77
N GLN A 116 12.58 -9.98 14.96
CA GLN A 116 11.63 -10.17 16.05
C GLN A 116 11.09 -8.84 16.56
N VAL A 117 11.98 -7.87 16.82
CA VAL A 117 11.59 -6.51 17.23
C VAL A 117 10.69 -5.85 16.19
N LEU A 118 11.03 -5.95 14.90
CA LEU A 118 10.17 -5.44 13.83
C LEU A 118 8.82 -6.16 13.79
N ARG A 119 8.79 -7.48 13.92
CA ARG A 119 7.53 -8.25 13.96
C ARG A 119 6.64 -7.82 15.12
N ASP A 120 7.21 -7.62 16.30
CA ASP A 120 6.45 -7.19 17.47
C ASP A 120 5.95 -5.74 17.31
N TRP A 121 6.77 -4.89 16.71
CA TRP A 121 6.38 -3.53 16.32
C TRP A 121 5.22 -3.50 15.33
N GLU A 122 5.24 -4.34 14.29
CA GLU A 122 4.15 -4.47 13.31
C GLU A 122 2.80 -4.78 13.96
N VAL A 123 2.78 -5.55 15.05
CA VAL A 123 1.56 -5.90 15.79
C VAL A 123 1.03 -4.72 16.61
N CYS A 124 1.90 -3.83 17.09
CA CYS A 124 1.53 -2.75 18.00
C CYS A 124 1.42 -1.38 17.33
N LYS A 125 1.87 -1.22 16.08
CA LYS A 125 1.86 0.08 15.38
C LYS A 125 0.47 0.51 14.88
N THR A 126 -0.54 -0.34 15.02
CA THR A 126 -1.93 -0.11 14.59
C THR A 126 -2.74 0.69 15.60
#